data_AF-A0A222ZDQ8-F1
#
_entry.id   AF-A0A222ZDQ8-F1
#
_cell.length_a   1.000
_cell.length_b   1.000
_cell.length_c   1.000
_cell.angle_alpha   90.00
_cell.angle_beta   90.00
_cell.angle_gamma   90.00
#
_symmetry.space_group_name_H-M   'P 1'
#
loop_
_entity.id
_entity.type
_entity.pdbx_description
1 polymer ?
#
loop_
_entity_poly.entity_id
_entity_poly.type
_entity_poly.pdbx_seq_one_letter_code
_entity_poly.pdbx_strand_id
1 'polypeptide(L)'
;MTPNGEIYFRDHYRDDFSQSTDHMQHIFIHEMSHVWQRERGMNVICRGLVSWLVSYRYTLDGRLLSEYPMEQQAQIIADNFILQTFGYEIWSHLENQKYPDITLDGDISETVIRAGYRATLKGFPW
;
A
#
# COMPACT_ATOMS: atom_id res chain seq x y z
N MET A 1 -10.56 4.55 -5.46
CA MET A 1 -10.19 5.42 -6.61
C MET A 1 -9.92 6.81 -6.13
N THR A 2 -8.77 7.42 -6.45
CA THR A 2 -8.42 8.76 -5.91
C THR A 2 -7.96 9.77 -6.98
N PRO A 3 -8.83 10.17 -7.94
CA PRO A 3 -8.49 10.96 -9.13
C PRO A 3 -8.05 12.41 -8.87
N ASN A 4 -8.59 13.00 -7.82
CA ASN A 4 -8.54 14.45 -7.58
C ASN A 4 -8.10 14.79 -6.14
N GLY A 5 -7.57 13.81 -5.38
CA GLY A 5 -7.30 13.96 -3.95
C GLY A 5 -8.48 13.55 -3.05
N GLU A 6 -9.62 13.19 -3.65
CA GLU A 6 -10.75 12.59 -2.94
C GLU A 6 -10.85 11.11 -3.27
N ILE A 7 -11.22 10.29 -2.28
CA ILE A 7 -11.37 8.85 -2.44
C ILE A 7 -12.82 8.52 -2.79
N TYR A 8 -13.01 7.83 -3.91
CA TYR A 8 -14.29 7.34 -4.39
C TYR A 8 -14.35 5.82 -4.24
N PHE A 9 -15.33 5.35 -3.47
CA PHE A 9 -15.70 3.95 -3.35
C PHE A 9 -17.09 3.72 -3.95
N ARG A 10 -17.23 2.71 -4.82
CA ARG A 10 -18.52 2.38 -5.45
C ARG A 10 -19.39 1.52 -4.53
N ASP A 11 -18.87 0.38 -4.10
CA ASP A 11 -19.60 -0.61 -3.30
C ASP A 11 -18.98 -0.83 -1.91
N HIS A 12 -17.81 -0.26 -1.65
CA HIS A 12 -16.99 -0.50 -0.45
C HIS A 12 -16.87 0.74 0.47
N TYR A 13 -17.77 1.71 0.32
CA TYR A 13 -17.79 2.87 1.21
C TYR A 13 -18.09 2.46 2.65
N ARG A 14 -17.41 3.12 3.59
CA ARG A 14 -17.62 3.01 5.04
C ARG A 14 -17.64 4.41 5.62
N ASP A 15 -18.50 4.63 6.62
CA ASP A 15 -18.53 5.89 7.38
C ASP A 15 -17.27 6.08 8.22
N ASP A 16 -16.68 4.98 8.68
CA ASP A 16 -15.41 4.96 9.41
C ASP A 16 -14.58 3.74 8.98
N PHE A 17 -13.53 3.98 8.19
CA PHE A 17 -12.61 2.92 7.76
C PHE A 17 -11.77 2.39 8.93
N SER A 18 -11.51 3.16 9.99
CA SER A 18 -10.72 2.69 11.13
C SER A 18 -11.42 1.59 11.94
N GLN A 19 -12.74 1.48 11.83
CA GLN A 19 -13.57 0.43 12.44
C GLN A 19 -13.94 -0.69 11.45
N SER A 20 -13.32 -0.70 10.26
CA SER A 20 -13.55 -1.70 9.23
C SER A 20 -12.55 -2.86 9.30
N THR A 21 -12.67 -3.83 8.38
CA THR A 21 -11.75 -4.98 8.29
C THR A 21 -10.33 -4.52 7.94
N ASP A 22 -9.34 -5.35 8.26
CA ASP A 22 -7.94 -5.18 7.88
C ASP A 22 -7.78 -4.95 6.36
N HIS A 23 -8.49 -5.72 5.54
CA HIS A 23 -8.59 -5.50 4.09
C HIS A 23 -9.08 -4.09 3.71
N MET A 24 -10.16 -3.60 4.35
CA MET A 24 -10.71 -2.28 4.03
C MET A 24 -9.81 -1.15 4.52
N GLN A 25 -9.13 -1.34 5.66
CA GLN A 25 -8.12 -0.41 6.15
C GLN A 25 -6.90 -0.38 5.24
N HIS A 26 -6.45 -1.54 4.73
CA HIS A 26 -5.37 -1.63 3.74
C HIS A 26 -5.69 -0.81 2.49
N ILE A 27 -6.85 -1.03 1.87
CA ILE A 27 -7.30 -0.27 0.69
C ILE A 27 -7.37 1.22 1.00
N PHE A 28 -7.92 1.58 2.17
CA PHE A 28 -8.01 2.99 2.57
C PHE A 28 -6.63 3.65 2.66
N ILE A 29 -5.65 2.98 3.26
CA ILE A 29 -4.27 3.51 3.39
C ILE A 29 -3.57 3.57 2.02
N HIS A 30 -3.81 2.60 1.13
CA HIS A 30 -3.31 2.66 -0.25
C HIS A 30 -3.83 3.91 -0.96
N GLU A 31 -5.13 4.15 -0.92
CA GLU A 31 -5.77 5.30 -1.56
C GLU A 31 -5.36 6.63 -0.90
N MET A 32 -5.24 6.66 0.44
CA MET A 32 -4.71 7.82 1.17
C MET A 32 -3.25 8.13 0.82
N SER A 33 -2.46 7.11 0.44
CA SER A 33 -1.09 7.33 -0.04
C SER A 33 -1.09 8.10 -1.36
N HIS A 34 -2.07 7.88 -2.23
CA HIS A 34 -2.24 8.68 -3.45
C HIS A 34 -2.68 10.12 -3.15
N VAL A 35 -3.54 10.33 -2.14
CA VAL A 35 -3.86 11.68 -1.65
C VAL A 35 -2.58 12.37 -1.21
N TRP A 36 -1.76 11.72 -0.38
CA TRP A 36 -0.48 12.27 0.08
C TRP A 36 0.47 12.59 -1.09
N GLN A 37 0.64 11.68 -2.05
CA GLN A 37 1.47 11.91 -3.24
C GLN A 37 1.04 13.18 -3.99
N ARG A 38 -0.27 13.34 -4.20
CA ARG A 38 -0.85 14.50 -4.87
C ARG A 38 -0.60 15.79 -4.10
N GLU A 39 -0.82 15.79 -2.78
CA GLU A 39 -0.59 16.97 -1.92
C GLU A 39 0.89 17.38 -1.89
N ARG A 40 1.81 16.45 -2.19
CA ARG A 40 3.24 16.73 -2.39
C ARG A 40 3.60 17.16 -3.82
N GLY A 41 2.61 17.42 -4.67
CA GLY A 41 2.81 17.88 -6.05
C GLY A 41 3.28 16.78 -7.01
N MET A 42 3.19 15.51 -6.62
CA MET A 42 3.48 14.40 -7.53
C MET A 42 2.35 14.30 -8.56
N ASN A 43 2.70 14.06 -9.83
CA ASN A 43 1.70 13.97 -10.90
C ASN A 43 0.98 12.61 -10.86
N VAL A 44 0.05 12.49 -9.91
CA VAL A 44 -0.87 11.36 -9.78
C VAL A 44 -1.91 11.49 -10.90
N ILE A 45 -1.52 11.32 -12.18
CA ILE A 45 -2.50 11.08 -13.23
C ILE A 45 -3.10 9.71 -12.91
N CYS A 46 -4.23 9.76 -12.21
CA CYS A 46 -4.89 8.59 -11.70
C CYS A 46 -5.23 7.67 -12.86
N ARG A 47 -4.45 6.62 -12.94
CA ARG A 47 -4.62 5.49 -13.85
C ARG A 47 -5.77 4.60 -13.39
N GLY A 48 -6.86 5.23 -12.97
CA GLY A 48 -8.14 4.58 -12.77
C GLY A 48 -8.69 3.85 -13.99
N LEU A 49 -8.10 4.09 -15.15
CA LEU A 49 -8.39 3.44 -16.43
C LEU A 49 -7.36 2.36 -16.81
N VAL A 50 -6.35 2.10 -15.95
CA VAL A 50 -5.21 1.23 -16.23
C VAL A 50 -4.96 0.22 -15.09
N SER A 51 -5.97 -0.04 -14.25
CA SER A 51 -5.97 -1.07 -13.19
C SER A 51 -5.48 -2.47 -13.67
N TRP A 52 -5.50 -2.74 -14.97
CA TRP A 52 -4.98 -3.98 -15.58
C TRP A 52 -3.50 -3.95 -16.05
N LEU A 53 -2.82 -2.79 -16.13
CA LEU A 53 -1.42 -2.72 -16.63
C LEU A 53 -0.38 -2.33 -15.57
N VAL A 54 -0.77 -2.05 -14.33
CA VAL A 54 0.18 -1.66 -13.28
C VAL A 54 0.33 -2.79 -12.28
N SER A 55 1.56 -3.25 -12.10
CA SER A 55 1.89 -4.27 -11.11
C SER A 55 1.94 -3.64 -9.73
N TYR A 56 1.01 -4.05 -8.87
CA TYR A 56 1.07 -3.82 -7.43
C TYR A 56 2.23 -4.59 -6.79
N ARG A 57 2.68 -5.68 -7.43
CA ARG A 57 3.82 -6.47 -6.93
C ARG A 57 5.11 -5.68 -6.90
N TYR A 58 5.89 -5.87 -5.83
CA TYR A 58 7.18 -5.23 -5.59
C TYR A 58 8.09 -6.14 -4.77
N THR A 59 9.38 -5.84 -4.74
CA THR A 59 10.38 -6.49 -3.88
C THR A 59 11.03 -5.45 -2.98
N LEU A 60 11.34 -5.80 -1.73
CA LEU A 60 12.12 -4.95 -0.82
C LEU A 60 13.62 -5.19 -1.05
N ASP A 61 14.19 -4.49 -2.04
CA ASP A 61 15.56 -4.70 -2.53
C ASP A 61 16.59 -3.66 -2.01
N GLY A 62 16.19 -2.87 -1.01
CA GLY A 62 17.03 -1.84 -0.37
C GLY A 62 16.89 -0.44 -0.96
N ARG A 63 16.13 -0.27 -2.05
CA ARG A 63 15.70 1.04 -2.54
C ARG A 63 14.89 1.81 -1.50
N LEU A 64 15.03 3.13 -1.49
CA LEU A 64 14.13 4.03 -0.78
C LEU A 64 12.76 4.06 -1.46
N LEU A 65 11.71 4.33 -0.68
CA LEU A 65 10.34 4.41 -1.18
C LEU A 65 10.21 5.33 -2.42
N SER A 66 10.92 6.46 -2.46
CA SER A 66 10.90 7.40 -3.62
C SER A 66 11.35 6.80 -4.94
N GLU A 67 12.09 5.68 -4.91
CA GLU A 67 12.64 4.99 -6.08
C GLU A 67 11.68 3.93 -6.65
N TYR A 68 10.51 3.75 -6.04
CA TYR A 68 9.44 2.88 -6.54
C TYR A 68 8.44 3.70 -7.37
N PRO A 69 7.79 3.10 -8.38
CA PRO A 69 6.59 3.64 -9.03
C PRO A 69 5.50 3.99 -8.00
N MET A 70 4.69 5.01 -8.27
CA MET A 70 3.70 5.55 -7.32
C MET A 70 2.73 4.50 -6.76
N GLU A 71 2.26 3.55 -7.58
CA GLU A 71 1.40 2.45 -7.13
C GLU A 71 2.12 1.51 -6.17
N GLN A 72 3.40 1.19 -6.43
CA GLN A 72 4.20 0.38 -5.52
C GLN A 72 4.51 1.15 -4.22
N GLN A 73 4.69 2.48 -4.29
CA GLN A 73 4.84 3.28 -3.07
C GLN A 73 3.60 3.19 -2.17
N ALA A 74 2.41 3.38 -2.75
CA ALA A 74 1.14 3.27 -2.04
C ALA A 74 0.94 1.88 -1.45
N GLN A 75 1.26 0.84 -2.22
CA GLN A 75 1.21 -0.54 -1.79
C GLN A 75 2.18 -0.82 -0.62
N ILE A 76 3.44 -0.39 -0.72
CA ILE A 76 4.45 -0.55 0.35
C ILE A 76 3.98 0.13 1.65
N ILE A 77 3.40 1.33 1.55
CA ILE A 77 2.87 2.05 2.72
C ILE A 77 1.72 1.26 3.36
N ALA A 78 0.76 0.78 2.56
CA ALA A 78 -0.39 0.01 3.03
C ALA A 78 0.01 -1.33 3.66
N ASP A 79 0.91 -2.08 3.02
CA ASP A 79 1.39 -3.37 3.52
C ASP A 79 2.15 -3.19 4.85
N ASN A 80 3.03 -2.17 4.96
CA ASN A 80 3.71 -1.88 6.21
C ASN A 80 2.73 -1.43 7.30
N PHE A 81 1.69 -0.64 6.97
CA PHE A 81 0.65 -0.27 7.93
C PHE A 81 -0.02 -1.51 8.53
N ILE A 82 -0.36 -2.51 7.72
CA ILE A 82 -0.92 -3.77 8.21
C ILE A 82 0.06 -4.48 9.14
N LEU A 83 1.33 -4.58 8.76
CA LEU A 83 2.37 -5.23 9.57
C LEU A 83 2.54 -4.56 10.94
N GLN A 84 2.48 -3.23 11.01
CA GLN A 84 2.65 -2.47 12.25
C GLN A 84 1.38 -2.51 13.12
N THR A 85 0.20 -2.48 12.51
CA THR A 85 -1.07 -2.32 13.24
C THR A 85 -1.64 -3.67 13.69
N PHE A 86 -1.57 -4.69 12.83
CA PHE A 86 -2.21 -5.99 13.04
C PHE A 86 -1.21 -7.14 13.24
N GLY A 87 0.08 -6.88 13.01
CA GLY A 87 1.14 -7.86 13.19
C GLY A 87 1.34 -8.81 12.01
N TYR A 88 2.34 -9.68 12.13
CA TYR A 88 2.78 -10.54 11.04
C TYR A 88 1.76 -11.61 10.63
N GLU A 89 0.99 -12.16 11.58
CA GLU A 89 0.01 -13.20 11.23
C GLU A 89 -1.09 -12.68 10.30
N ILE A 90 -1.62 -11.49 10.56
CA ILE A 90 -2.62 -10.85 9.69
C ILE A 90 -1.98 -10.43 8.37
N TRP A 91 -0.77 -9.87 8.40
CA TRP A 91 -0.02 -9.54 7.20
C TRP A 91 0.17 -10.78 6.30
N SER A 92 0.57 -11.92 6.87
CA SER A 92 0.76 -13.16 6.14
C SER A 92 -0.57 -13.76 5.64
N HIS A 93 -1.66 -13.58 6.39
CA HIS A 93 -2.99 -14.00 5.95
C HIS A 93 -3.45 -13.23 4.69
N LEU A 94 -3.18 -11.93 4.62
CA LEU A 94 -3.54 -11.08 3.49
C LEU A 94 -2.63 -11.28 2.26
N GLU A 95 -1.41 -11.78 2.45
CA GLU A 95 -0.50 -12.21 1.37
C GLU A 95 -0.90 -13.58 0.80
N ASN A 96 -1.35 -14.51 1.65
CA ASN A 96 -1.67 -15.88 1.26
C ASN A 96 -3.14 -16.06 0.82
N GLN A 97 -3.62 -15.19 -0.08
CA GLN A 97 -4.96 -15.29 -0.66
C GLN A 97 -4.91 -15.54 -2.17
N LYS A 98 -6.01 -16.03 -2.73
CA LYS A 98 -6.14 -16.22 -4.20
C LYS A 98 -5.97 -14.90 -4.98
N TYR A 99 -6.41 -13.80 -4.37
CA TYR A 99 -6.24 -12.42 -4.85
C TYR A 99 -5.70 -11.61 -3.67
N PRO A 100 -4.37 -11.60 -3.49
CA PRO A 100 -3.78 -11.08 -2.27
C PRO A 100 -3.78 -9.55 -2.25
N ASP A 101 -4.07 -9.00 -1.08
CA ASP A 101 -3.97 -7.56 -0.84
C ASP A 101 -2.52 -7.13 -0.75
N ILE A 102 -1.70 -7.94 -0.09
CA ILE A 102 -0.27 -7.75 0.04
C ILE A 102 0.43 -8.45 -1.12
N THR A 103 1.24 -7.71 -1.85
CA THR A 103 1.85 -8.18 -3.10
C THR A 103 3.38 -8.18 -3.05
N LEU A 104 3.97 -8.28 -1.85
CA LEU A 104 5.41 -8.42 -1.68
C LEU A 104 5.90 -9.75 -2.30
N ASP A 105 6.88 -9.64 -3.19
CA ASP A 105 7.65 -10.74 -3.74
C ASP A 105 8.94 -10.99 -2.95
N GLY A 106 9.36 -12.26 -2.87
CA GLY A 106 10.65 -12.66 -2.30
C GLY A 106 10.53 -13.36 -0.94
N ASP A 107 11.50 -13.12 -0.06
CA ASP A 107 11.53 -13.70 1.29
C ASP A 107 10.55 -12.94 2.20
N ILE A 108 9.45 -13.62 2.53
CA ILE A 108 8.37 -13.08 3.36
C ILE A 108 8.52 -13.39 4.85
N SER A 109 9.66 -13.93 5.30
CA SER A 109 9.89 -14.16 6.72
C SER A 109 9.82 -12.85 7.51
N GLU A 110 9.20 -12.90 8.69
CA GLU A 110 8.90 -11.71 9.49
C GLU A 110 10.13 -10.81 9.73
N THR A 111 11.29 -11.43 10.02
CA THR A 111 12.54 -10.71 10.26
C THR A 111 13.03 -9.96 9.02
N VAL A 112 12.91 -10.58 7.84
CA VAL A 112 13.34 -10.01 6.57
C VAL A 112 12.42 -8.87 6.14
N ILE A 113 11.10 -9.07 6.19
CA ILE A 113 10.16 -8.02 5.77
C ILE A 113 10.21 -6.81 6.71
N ARG A 114 10.35 -7.02 8.04
CA ARG A 114 10.48 -5.92 9.00
C ARG A 114 11.74 -5.09 8.73
N ALA A 115 12.85 -5.75 8.40
CA ALA A 115 14.08 -5.06 8.02
C ALA A 115 13.92 -4.32 6.67
N GLY A 116 13.29 -4.97 5.69
CA GLY A 116 13.05 -4.41 4.35
C GLY A 116 12.16 -3.17 4.37
N TYR A 117 11.03 -3.21 5.08
CA TYR A 117 10.17 -2.03 5.23
C TYR A 117 10.87 -0.90 5.97
N ARG A 118 11.61 -1.21 7.05
CA ARG A 118 12.39 -0.20 7.79
C ARG A 118 13.44 0.48 6.91
N ALA A 119 14.11 -0.27 6.03
CA ALA A 119 15.08 0.27 5.10
C ALA A 119 14.41 1.13 4.01
N THR A 120 13.33 0.61 3.41
CA THR A 120 12.61 1.24 2.30
C THR A 120 11.91 2.54 2.72
N LEU A 121 11.27 2.53 3.89
CA LEU A 121 10.56 3.69 4.45
C LEU A 121 11.46 4.65 5.23
N LYS A 122 12.78 4.46 5.18
CA LYS A 122 13.72 5.34 5.86
C LYS A 122 13.60 6.78 5.33
N GLY A 123 13.26 7.70 6.21
CA GLY A 123 13.11 9.12 5.88
C GLY A 123 11.73 9.49 5.33
N PHE A 124 10.81 8.53 5.16
CA PHE A 124 9.40 8.82 4.90
C PHE A 124 8.70 9.26 6.19
N PRO A 125 7.78 10.25 6.14
CA PRO A 125 7.43 11.09 4.98
C PRO A 125 8.39 12.29 4.85
N TRP A 126 9.09 12.38 3.72
CA TRP A 126 9.88 13.58 3.35
C TRP A 126 8.97 14.62 2.72
#